data_AF-A0A9D9CRF0-F1
#
_entry.id   AF-A0A9D9CRF0-F1
#
_cell.length_a   1.000
_cell.length_b   1.000
_cell.length_c   1.000
_cell.angle_alpha   90.00
_cell.angle_beta   90.00
_cell.angle_gamma   90.00
#
_symmetry.space_group_name_H-M   'P 1'
#
loop_
_entity.id
_entity.type
_entity.pdbx_description
1 polymer ?
#
loop_
_entity_poly.entity_id
_entity_poly.type
_entity_poly.pdbx_seq_one_letter_code
_entity_poly.pdbx_strand_id
1 'polypeptide(L)'
;MKKVFTTLMALAVGISAMAQGGISDEALKKIKEGYKGTPEEVALRNAISRNDINKLAVNLESQANIDTYFSHKVPSKGITDQESSGRCWLFTGMNVLRAEMIKKYNLGPFQFSQNYSFFWDQLEKSNLFLQGIIDTKSLPADDRKVDWLFKHALGDGGQFTGVSDIITKYGLVPAEVMPETYSSNNTSRMSNLLNLKLKEFGLELREMKNDAKKLEARKVEMLSFIYRFLVLNLGEPPTEFEWTMYDAAGKPVSTKKYTPKSFYDEYVGKDLKGSYVLFMNDPTREFYKVYEIEYDRHQYDGANWVYVNLPIEEIKKMAIASIKDSTMMYFSCDVGKFYNREKGILDVNYYDYGSLMGTEFGMDKRERILTGSSGSSHAMTLMAVDLDENGNPKKWMVENSWGMTGYKGHLIMTDEWFDEYMFRVVVDKKYVPQNILELMKQKPTMLPPWDPMFASEE
;
A
#
# COMPACT_ATOMS: atom_id res chain seq x y z
N MET A 1 54.48 58.15 37.25
CA MET A 1 53.15 57.73 37.76
C MET A 1 52.29 57.36 36.56
N LYS A 2 52.29 56.08 36.15
CA LYS A 2 51.18 55.11 36.34
C LYS A 2 49.78 55.68 36.06
N LYS A 3 49.13 55.14 35.02
CA LYS A 3 47.70 54.74 34.88
C LYS A 3 47.49 54.38 33.39
N VAL A 4 47.69 53.12 32.98
CA VAL A 4 46.68 52.04 32.96
C VAL A 4 45.35 52.52 32.40
N PHE A 5 45.08 52.21 31.12
CA PHE A 5 43.72 52.09 30.58
C PHE A 5 43.68 50.93 29.56
N THR A 6 43.34 49.76 30.11
CA THR A 6 42.31 48.84 29.61
C THR A 6 42.48 48.26 28.20
N THR A 7 43.28 47.20 28.11
CA THR A 7 43.00 46.08 27.21
C THR A 7 41.78 45.34 27.76
N LEU A 8 40.61 45.54 27.17
CA LEU A 8 39.40 44.78 27.52
C LEU A 8 39.53 43.35 26.96
N MET A 9 39.62 42.38 27.88
CA MET A 9 39.00 41.04 27.81
C MET A 9 37.68 41.08 27.02
N ALA A 10 37.23 40.07 26.26
CA ALA A 10 37.38 38.61 26.28
C ALA A 10 37.07 38.10 24.85
N LEU A 11 37.64 37.06 24.25
CA LEU A 11 37.89 35.70 24.76
C LEU A 11 36.66 35.07 25.43
N ALA A 12 35.52 35.08 24.74
CA ALA A 12 34.43 34.11 24.93
C ALA A 12 33.36 34.24 23.82
N VAL A 13 33.62 33.75 22.60
CA VAL A 13 32.53 33.35 21.68
C VAL A 13 32.68 31.89 21.22
N GLY A 14 33.83 31.25 21.48
CA GLY A 14 34.05 29.83 21.17
C GLY A 14 33.39 28.84 22.15
N ILE A 15 32.75 29.30 23.22
CA ILE A 15 32.01 28.45 24.17
C ILE A 15 30.54 28.80 24.08
N SER A 16 29.84 28.38 23.03
CA SER A 16 28.37 28.32 23.10
C SER A 16 27.70 27.42 22.08
N ALA A 17 28.31 27.13 20.92
CA ALA A 17 27.64 26.28 19.92
C ALA A 17 27.39 24.84 20.43
N MET A 18 28.36 24.19 21.08
CA MET A 18 28.13 22.86 21.69
C MET A 18 27.13 22.90 22.85
N ALA A 19 27.07 23.99 23.62
CA ALA A 19 26.12 24.15 24.74
C ALA A 19 24.68 24.42 24.26
N GLN A 20 24.50 24.81 22.99
CA GLN A 20 23.21 25.07 22.34
C GLN A 20 22.81 23.95 21.36
N GLY A 21 23.55 22.82 21.35
CA GLY A 21 23.26 21.67 20.49
C GLY A 21 23.65 21.83 19.01
N GLY A 22 24.42 22.87 18.66
CA GLY A 22 24.94 23.09 17.30
C GLY A 22 26.33 22.49 17.07
N ILE A 23 26.74 22.39 15.80
CA ILE A 23 28.11 21.97 15.42
C ILE A 23 29.06 23.17 15.58
N SER A 24 29.91 23.16 16.61
CA SER A 24 30.97 24.18 16.76
C SER A 24 32.09 23.99 15.74
N ASP A 25 32.95 24.99 15.57
CA ASP A 25 34.15 24.89 14.74
C ASP A 25 35.10 23.78 15.22
N GLU A 26 35.25 23.63 16.55
CA GLU A 26 36.01 22.53 17.15
C GLU A 26 35.36 21.17 16.87
N ALA A 27 34.03 21.08 16.97
CA ALA A 27 33.29 19.87 16.62
C ALA A 27 33.52 19.51 15.15
N LEU A 28 33.40 20.49 14.26
CA LEU A 28 33.53 20.30 12.81
C LEU A 28 34.93 19.82 12.44
N LYS A 29 35.98 20.37 13.07
CA LYS A 29 37.35 19.88 12.88
C LYS A 29 37.45 18.40 13.24
N LYS A 30 36.92 17.99 14.39
CA LYS A 30 36.90 16.58 14.82
C LYS A 30 36.06 15.69 13.90
N ILE A 31 34.89 16.14 13.45
CA ILE A 31 34.02 15.39 12.52
C ILE A 31 34.75 15.14 11.20
N LYS A 32 35.47 16.14 10.67
CA LYS A 32 36.24 15.99 9.42
C LYS A 32 37.33 14.93 9.50
N GLU A 33 37.83 14.62 10.70
CA GLU A 33 38.78 13.51 10.89
C GLU A 33 38.18 12.13 10.60
N GLY A 34 36.85 12.01 10.49
CA GLY A 34 36.16 10.79 10.08
C GLY A 34 36.38 10.41 8.61
N TYR A 35 36.78 11.37 7.76
CA TYR A 35 37.26 11.11 6.40
C TYR A 35 38.77 11.25 6.39
N LYS A 36 39.49 10.15 6.19
CA LYS A 36 40.96 10.13 6.20
C LYS A 36 41.56 10.52 4.85
N GLY A 37 40.78 10.48 3.78
CA GLY A 37 41.24 10.73 2.42
C GLY A 37 42.26 9.69 1.96
N THR A 38 42.17 8.44 2.45
CA THR A 38 43.06 7.36 1.99
C THR A 38 42.80 7.05 0.50
N PRO A 39 43.74 6.37 -0.19
CA PRO A 39 43.49 5.92 -1.57
C PRO A 39 42.19 5.14 -1.73
N GLU A 40 41.83 4.29 -0.77
CA GLU A 40 40.59 3.51 -0.75
C GLU A 40 39.35 4.41 -0.62
N GLU A 41 39.34 5.35 0.33
CA GLU A 41 38.22 6.29 0.52
C GLU A 41 38.07 7.26 -0.66
N VAL A 42 39.18 7.69 -1.29
CA VAL A 42 39.14 8.51 -2.51
C VAL A 42 38.58 7.73 -3.68
N ALA A 43 38.97 6.46 -3.83
CA ALA A 43 38.43 5.57 -4.86
C ALA A 43 36.92 5.33 -4.65
N LEU A 44 36.50 5.00 -3.43
CA LEU A 44 35.08 4.84 -3.07
C LEU A 44 34.29 6.12 -3.32
N ARG A 45 34.79 7.28 -2.89
CA ARG A 45 34.15 8.58 -3.15
C ARG A 45 33.97 8.82 -4.66
N ASN A 46 34.99 8.55 -5.46
CA ASN A 46 34.91 8.72 -6.92
C ASN A 46 33.91 7.74 -7.56
N ALA A 47 33.86 6.50 -7.08
CA ALA A 47 32.90 5.50 -7.56
C ALA A 47 31.45 5.90 -7.20
N ILE A 48 31.18 6.16 -5.91
CA ILE A 48 29.84 6.50 -5.41
C ILE A 48 29.33 7.81 -6.03
N SER A 49 30.16 8.84 -6.13
CA SER A 49 29.73 10.16 -6.67
C SER A 49 29.45 10.18 -8.18
N ARG A 50 29.84 9.13 -8.92
CA ARG A 50 29.69 9.05 -10.39
C ARG A 50 28.71 7.98 -10.84
N ASN A 51 28.23 7.13 -9.95
CA ASN A 51 27.39 5.98 -10.27
C ASN A 51 26.14 5.91 -9.38
N ASP A 52 25.16 5.14 -9.82
CA ASP A 52 24.05 4.72 -8.97
C ASP A 52 24.59 3.80 -7.86
N ILE A 53 24.34 4.14 -6.60
CA ILE A 53 24.80 3.39 -5.43
C ILE A 53 24.28 1.94 -5.46
N ASN A 54 23.09 1.70 -6.00
CA ASN A 54 22.52 0.34 -6.09
C ASN A 54 23.35 -0.57 -6.98
N LYS A 55 23.96 -0.01 -8.04
CA LYS A 55 24.85 -0.77 -8.93
C LYS A 55 26.18 -1.12 -8.26
N LEU A 56 26.61 -0.33 -7.30
CA LEU A 56 27.83 -0.56 -6.52
C LEU A 56 27.60 -1.53 -5.35
N ALA A 57 26.39 -1.55 -4.81
CA ALA A 57 26.03 -2.35 -3.65
C ALA A 57 25.55 -3.77 -4.00
N VAL A 58 25.39 -4.15 -5.27
CA VAL A 58 24.86 -5.48 -5.60
C VAL A 58 25.76 -6.58 -5.02
N ASN A 59 25.19 -7.43 -4.18
CA ASN A 59 25.87 -8.62 -3.67
C ASN A 59 25.97 -9.67 -4.79
N LEU A 60 27.21 -10.01 -5.18
CA LEU A 60 27.48 -10.96 -6.26
C LEU A 60 26.90 -12.36 -5.96
N GLU A 61 26.88 -12.76 -4.69
CA GLU A 61 26.33 -14.07 -4.28
C GLU A 61 24.81 -14.11 -4.50
N SER A 62 24.10 -13.00 -4.23
CA SER A 62 22.68 -12.81 -4.53
C SER A 62 22.38 -12.56 -6.02
N GLN A 63 23.40 -12.38 -6.88
CA GLN A 63 23.20 -12.23 -8.33
C GLN A 63 22.92 -13.55 -9.05
N ALA A 64 23.18 -14.70 -8.40
CA ALA A 64 22.86 -16.00 -8.96
C ALA A 64 21.41 -16.02 -9.49
N ASN A 65 21.17 -16.69 -10.62
CA ASN A 65 19.82 -16.75 -11.18
C ASN A 65 18.88 -17.32 -10.12
N ILE A 66 17.87 -16.54 -9.73
CA ILE A 66 16.86 -17.05 -8.82
C ILE A 66 16.18 -18.23 -9.48
N ASP A 67 16.19 -19.35 -8.75
CA ASP A 67 15.43 -20.51 -9.13
C ASP A 67 13.95 -20.11 -9.27
N THR A 68 13.39 -20.37 -10.44
CA THR A 68 12.00 -20.00 -10.77
C THR A 68 11.03 -21.16 -10.55
N TYR A 69 11.52 -22.30 -10.06
CA TYR A 69 10.70 -23.41 -9.60
C TYR A 69 10.01 -23.07 -8.28
N PHE A 70 8.75 -23.49 -8.17
CA PHE A 70 7.95 -23.44 -6.95
C PHE A 70 7.22 -24.76 -6.80
N SER A 71 7.32 -25.36 -5.62
CA SER A 71 6.57 -26.58 -5.30
C SER A 71 5.06 -26.38 -5.50
N HIS A 72 4.51 -25.20 -5.15
CA HIS A 72 3.09 -24.88 -5.28
C HIS A 72 2.89 -23.49 -5.90
N LYS A 73 2.06 -23.41 -6.95
CA LYS A 73 1.74 -22.15 -7.65
C LYS A 73 0.30 -22.14 -8.11
N VAL A 74 -0.43 -21.06 -7.80
CA VAL A 74 -1.81 -20.86 -8.26
C VAL A 74 -1.82 -20.47 -9.74
N PRO A 75 -2.58 -21.17 -10.61
CA PRO A 75 -2.73 -20.77 -12.01
C PRO A 75 -3.51 -19.46 -12.16
N SER A 76 -2.96 -18.51 -12.91
CA SER A 76 -3.61 -17.26 -13.32
C SER A 76 -3.12 -16.85 -14.72
N LYS A 77 -3.84 -15.93 -15.37
CA LYS A 77 -3.55 -15.45 -16.73
C LYS A 77 -3.93 -13.98 -16.86
N GLY A 78 -3.20 -13.23 -17.68
CA GLY A 78 -3.54 -11.85 -18.03
C GLY A 78 -3.00 -10.85 -17.00
N ILE A 79 -1.67 -10.75 -16.89
CA ILE A 79 -0.98 -9.77 -16.05
C ILE A 79 -1.55 -8.36 -16.27
N THR A 80 -1.71 -7.63 -15.18
CA THR A 80 -2.30 -6.28 -15.17
C THR A 80 -1.22 -5.21 -15.05
N ASP A 81 -1.55 -3.98 -15.44
CA ASP A 81 -0.68 -2.82 -15.29
C ASP A 81 -1.50 -1.63 -14.76
N GLN A 82 -1.11 -1.11 -13.59
CA GLN A 82 -1.72 0.07 -12.98
C GLN A 82 -1.15 1.37 -13.54
N GLU A 83 -0.06 1.29 -14.32
CA GLU A 83 0.63 2.43 -14.90
C GLU A 83 1.04 3.45 -13.82
N SER A 84 0.91 4.75 -14.09
CA SER A 84 1.26 5.83 -13.17
C SER A 84 0.08 6.19 -12.26
N SER A 85 -0.36 5.23 -11.45
CA SER A 85 -1.44 5.40 -10.45
C SER A 85 -1.18 4.59 -9.18
N GLY A 86 -1.73 5.04 -8.04
CA GLY A 86 -1.59 4.37 -6.74
C GLY A 86 -2.67 3.29 -6.49
N ARG A 87 -3.05 2.53 -7.52
CA ARG A 87 -4.22 1.61 -7.49
C ARG A 87 -3.87 0.16 -7.17
N CYS A 88 -2.65 -0.14 -6.73
CA CYS A 88 -2.14 -1.49 -6.49
C CYS A 88 -3.06 -2.38 -5.64
N TRP A 89 -3.65 -1.81 -4.59
CA TRP A 89 -4.63 -2.47 -3.71
C TRP A 89 -5.86 -2.96 -4.48
N LEU A 90 -6.37 -2.16 -5.39
CA LEU A 90 -7.56 -2.47 -6.19
C LEU A 90 -7.24 -3.55 -7.22
N PHE A 91 -6.11 -3.41 -7.92
CA PHE A 91 -5.60 -4.42 -8.86
C PHE A 91 -5.40 -5.76 -8.16
N THR A 92 -4.74 -5.76 -7.00
CA THR A 92 -4.49 -6.96 -6.19
C THR A 92 -5.79 -7.64 -5.76
N GLY A 93 -6.74 -6.88 -5.21
CA GLY A 93 -8.04 -7.42 -4.81
C GLY A 93 -8.81 -8.05 -5.97
N MET A 94 -8.81 -7.38 -7.13
CA MET A 94 -9.44 -7.91 -8.35
C MET A 94 -8.67 -9.09 -8.96
N ASN A 95 -7.34 -9.15 -8.80
CA ASN A 95 -6.51 -10.26 -9.25
C ASN A 95 -6.85 -11.55 -8.47
N VAL A 96 -7.12 -11.46 -7.18
CA VAL A 96 -7.62 -12.60 -6.38
C VAL A 96 -8.94 -13.11 -6.95
N LEU A 97 -9.91 -12.21 -7.18
CA LEU A 97 -11.23 -12.58 -7.67
C LEU A 97 -11.19 -13.15 -9.10
N ARG A 98 -10.40 -12.56 -9.98
CA ARG A 98 -10.34 -12.99 -11.38
C ARG A 98 -9.66 -14.34 -11.52
N ALA A 99 -8.69 -14.67 -10.66
CA ALA A 99 -8.05 -15.99 -10.65
C ALA A 99 -9.07 -17.10 -10.31
N GLU A 100 -9.93 -16.87 -9.32
CA GLU A 100 -11.03 -17.79 -9.00
C GLU A 100 -12.00 -17.94 -10.18
N MET A 101 -12.38 -16.83 -10.83
CA MET A 101 -13.26 -16.83 -12.00
C MET A 101 -12.63 -17.56 -13.21
N ILE A 102 -11.36 -17.29 -13.51
CA ILE A 102 -10.62 -17.95 -14.60
C ILE A 102 -10.61 -19.47 -14.40
N LYS A 103 -10.34 -19.93 -13.17
CA LYS A 103 -10.35 -21.35 -12.82
C LYS A 103 -11.76 -21.94 -12.94
N LYS A 104 -12.78 -21.29 -12.35
CA LYS A 104 -14.16 -21.79 -12.28
C LYS A 104 -14.83 -21.91 -13.64
N TYR A 105 -14.62 -20.94 -14.53
CA TYR A 105 -15.28 -20.88 -15.84
C TYR A 105 -14.35 -21.27 -17.01
N ASN A 106 -13.14 -21.75 -16.70
CA ASN A 106 -12.12 -22.11 -17.70
C ASN A 106 -11.89 -20.99 -18.72
N LEU A 107 -11.60 -19.79 -18.23
CA LEU A 107 -11.43 -18.61 -19.10
C LEU A 107 -10.01 -18.53 -19.69
N GLY A 108 -9.91 -17.76 -20.78
CA GLY A 108 -8.65 -17.17 -21.24
C GLY A 108 -8.14 -16.08 -20.27
N PRO A 109 -7.25 -15.20 -20.71
CA PRO A 109 -6.93 -13.97 -19.99
C PRO A 109 -8.21 -13.15 -19.75
N PHE A 110 -8.46 -12.73 -18.51
CA PHE A 110 -9.62 -11.94 -18.12
C PHE A 110 -9.24 -10.91 -17.06
N GLN A 111 -9.82 -9.72 -17.14
CA GLN A 111 -9.65 -8.64 -16.18
C GLN A 111 -11.00 -7.96 -15.90
N PHE A 112 -11.24 -7.62 -14.64
CA PHE A 112 -12.28 -6.67 -14.26
C PHE A 112 -11.81 -5.25 -14.55
N SER A 113 -12.74 -4.30 -14.72
CA SER A 113 -12.40 -2.89 -14.86
C SER A 113 -11.97 -2.30 -13.52
N GLN A 114 -10.68 -1.99 -13.38
CA GLN A 114 -10.16 -1.26 -12.24
C GLN A 114 -10.63 0.21 -12.30
N ASN A 115 -10.72 0.81 -13.49
CA ASN A 115 -11.30 2.15 -13.67
C ASN A 115 -12.73 2.26 -13.10
N TYR A 116 -13.59 1.26 -13.31
CA TYR A 116 -14.96 1.25 -12.77
C TYR A 116 -15.00 1.37 -11.25
N SER A 117 -14.26 0.51 -10.55
CA SER A 117 -14.22 0.56 -9.09
C SER A 117 -13.44 1.76 -8.57
N PHE A 118 -12.43 2.23 -9.29
CA PHE A 118 -11.69 3.44 -8.95
C PHE A 118 -12.58 4.69 -9.02
N PHE A 119 -13.49 4.80 -10.01
CA PHE A 119 -14.47 5.89 -10.06
C PHE A 119 -15.27 5.98 -8.75
N TRP A 120 -15.85 4.86 -8.32
CA TRP A 120 -16.67 4.81 -7.12
C TRP A 120 -15.85 5.04 -5.85
N ASP A 121 -14.63 4.52 -5.81
CA ASP A 121 -13.69 4.77 -4.72
C ASP A 121 -13.42 6.27 -4.52
N GLN A 122 -13.09 6.99 -5.59
CA GLN A 122 -12.79 8.42 -5.51
C GLN A 122 -14.01 9.24 -5.10
N LEU A 123 -15.22 8.86 -5.55
CA LEU A 123 -16.46 9.51 -5.13
C LEU A 123 -16.77 9.26 -3.65
N GLU A 124 -16.59 8.02 -3.17
CA GLU A 124 -16.86 7.66 -1.78
C GLU A 124 -15.85 8.26 -0.81
N LYS A 125 -14.56 8.25 -1.16
CA LYS A 125 -13.52 8.94 -0.37
C LYS A 125 -13.77 10.44 -0.29
N SER A 126 -14.23 11.04 -1.38
CA SER A 126 -14.65 12.44 -1.39
C SER A 126 -15.80 12.70 -0.40
N ASN A 127 -16.82 11.82 -0.37
CA ASN A 127 -17.91 11.90 0.60
C ASN A 127 -17.43 11.68 2.04
N LEU A 128 -16.54 10.70 2.27
CA LEU A 128 -15.91 10.44 3.56
C LEU A 128 -15.18 11.67 4.10
N PHE A 129 -14.40 12.35 3.26
CA PHE A 129 -13.72 13.59 3.64
C PHE A 129 -14.72 14.70 3.99
N LEU A 130 -15.69 15.00 3.11
CA LEU A 130 -16.65 16.07 3.34
C LEU A 130 -17.49 15.84 4.61
N GLN A 131 -17.91 14.59 4.84
CA GLN A 131 -18.62 14.22 6.06
C GLN A 131 -17.71 14.31 7.29
N GLY A 132 -16.46 13.84 7.21
CA GLY A 132 -15.49 13.98 8.30
C GLY A 132 -15.23 15.45 8.68
N ILE A 133 -15.25 16.36 7.71
CA ILE A 133 -15.18 17.81 7.96
C ILE A 133 -16.42 18.33 8.70
N ILE A 134 -17.62 17.87 8.32
CA ILE A 134 -18.87 18.21 9.00
C ILE A 134 -18.84 17.72 10.46
N ASP A 135 -18.42 16.47 10.68
CA ASP A 135 -18.39 15.86 12.01
C ASP A 135 -17.38 16.53 12.94
N THR A 136 -16.27 17.05 12.39
CA THR A 136 -15.20 17.72 13.13
C THR A 136 -15.29 19.24 13.12
N LYS A 137 -16.42 19.80 12.65
CA LYS A 137 -16.63 21.24 12.51
C LYS A 137 -16.50 22.02 13.83
N SER A 138 -16.85 21.40 14.96
CA SER A 138 -16.73 21.99 16.30
C SER A 138 -15.30 22.01 16.85
N LEU A 139 -14.38 21.27 16.23
CA LEU A 139 -12.98 21.22 16.65
C LEU A 139 -12.20 22.42 16.09
N PRO A 140 -11.15 22.89 16.80
CA PRO A 140 -10.22 23.90 16.30
C PRO A 140 -9.60 23.53 14.94
N ALA A 141 -9.19 24.53 14.17
CA ALA A 141 -8.58 24.29 12.86
C ALA A 141 -7.21 23.60 12.94
N ASP A 142 -6.50 23.79 14.05
CA ASP A 142 -5.22 23.16 14.38
C ASP A 142 -5.37 21.85 15.17
N ASP A 143 -6.59 21.36 15.36
CA ASP A 143 -6.82 20.02 15.90
C ASP A 143 -6.17 18.98 14.98
N ARG A 144 -5.45 18.04 15.58
CA ARG A 144 -4.67 17.03 14.84
C ARG A 144 -5.53 16.21 13.88
N LYS A 145 -6.79 15.93 14.21
CA LYS A 145 -7.71 15.19 13.34
C LYS A 145 -8.15 16.05 12.15
N VAL A 146 -8.41 17.33 12.37
CA VAL A 146 -8.75 18.29 11.30
C VAL A 146 -7.57 18.47 10.35
N ASP A 147 -6.37 18.69 10.89
CA ASP A 147 -5.12 18.74 10.12
C ASP A 147 -4.91 17.46 9.30
N TRP A 148 -5.12 16.30 9.93
CA TRP A 148 -5.01 15.01 9.24
C TRP A 148 -6.02 14.88 8.09
N LEU A 149 -7.30 15.21 8.30
CA LEU A 149 -8.33 15.16 7.24
C LEU A 149 -7.95 16.04 6.03
N PHE A 150 -7.45 17.26 6.26
CA PHE A 150 -7.03 18.14 5.16
C PHE A 150 -5.74 17.67 4.47
N LYS A 151 -4.86 16.95 5.16
CA LYS A 151 -3.68 16.32 4.55
C LYS A 151 -4.05 15.09 3.71
N HIS A 152 -5.10 14.37 4.09
CA HIS A 152 -5.52 13.11 3.47
C HIS A 152 -6.92 13.19 2.83
N ALA A 153 -7.25 14.33 2.22
CA ALA A 153 -8.59 14.57 1.66
C ALA A 153 -8.97 13.59 0.54
N LEU A 154 -7.99 13.17 -0.27
CA LEU A 154 -8.16 12.18 -1.33
C LEU A 154 -6.80 11.59 -1.73
N GLY A 155 -6.77 10.30 -1.97
CA GLY A 155 -5.63 9.58 -2.55
C GLY A 155 -6.09 8.34 -3.31
N ASP A 156 -5.22 7.82 -4.17
CA ASP A 156 -5.49 6.62 -4.95
C ASP A 156 -5.44 5.35 -4.07
N GLY A 157 -4.46 5.29 -3.16
CA GLY A 157 -4.15 4.14 -2.31
C GLY A 157 -5.30 3.69 -1.41
N GLY A 158 -5.18 2.47 -0.88
CA GLY A 158 -6.25 1.85 -0.11
C GLY A 158 -5.94 0.42 0.29
N GLN A 159 -6.95 -0.27 0.81
CA GLN A 159 -6.80 -1.61 1.37
C GLN A 159 -7.95 -2.52 0.94
N PHE A 160 -7.86 -3.79 1.32
CA PHE A 160 -8.87 -4.78 0.97
C PHE A 160 -10.29 -4.44 1.48
N THR A 161 -10.41 -3.71 2.59
CA THR A 161 -11.72 -3.20 3.07
C THR A 161 -12.39 -2.35 1.99
N GLY A 162 -11.65 -1.43 1.38
CA GLY A 162 -12.11 -0.65 0.23
C GLY A 162 -12.55 -1.51 -0.94
N VAL A 163 -11.82 -2.59 -1.25
CA VAL A 163 -12.17 -3.51 -2.34
C VAL A 163 -13.52 -4.15 -2.04
N SER A 164 -13.65 -4.69 -0.82
CA SER A 164 -14.86 -5.36 -0.37
C SER A 164 -16.07 -4.42 -0.33
N ASP A 165 -15.91 -3.19 0.15
CA ASP A 165 -16.98 -2.21 0.29
C ASP A 165 -17.45 -1.70 -1.07
N ILE A 166 -16.52 -1.34 -1.96
CA ILE A 166 -16.84 -0.82 -3.30
C ILE A 166 -17.48 -1.90 -4.16
N ILE A 167 -16.88 -3.08 -4.24
CA ILE A 167 -17.40 -4.17 -5.07
C ILE A 167 -18.76 -4.65 -4.56
N THR A 168 -18.96 -4.77 -3.24
CA THR A 168 -20.25 -5.22 -2.70
C THR A 168 -21.37 -4.22 -3.00
N LYS A 169 -21.06 -2.91 -2.94
CA LYS A 169 -22.03 -1.83 -3.15
C LYS A 169 -22.35 -1.61 -4.63
N TYR A 170 -21.32 -1.52 -5.47
CA TYR A 170 -21.44 -1.11 -6.88
C TYR A 170 -21.35 -2.27 -7.87
N GLY A 171 -20.86 -3.44 -7.47
CA GLY A 171 -20.65 -4.58 -8.36
C GLY A 171 -19.33 -4.50 -9.13
N LEU A 172 -19.26 -5.24 -10.23
CA LEU A 172 -18.08 -5.35 -11.10
C LEU A 172 -18.52 -5.31 -12.56
N VAL A 173 -17.60 -4.86 -13.42
CA VAL A 173 -17.73 -4.99 -14.87
C VAL A 173 -16.44 -5.54 -15.47
N PRO A 174 -16.48 -6.24 -16.61
CA PRO A 174 -15.29 -6.56 -17.39
C PRO A 174 -14.52 -5.30 -17.81
N ALA A 175 -13.20 -5.40 -17.93
CA ALA A 175 -12.34 -4.26 -18.33
C ALA A 175 -12.76 -3.62 -19.67
N GLU A 176 -13.28 -4.42 -20.61
CA GLU A 176 -13.75 -3.92 -21.92
C GLU A 176 -15.06 -3.11 -21.85
N VAL A 177 -15.83 -3.24 -20.77
CA VAL A 177 -17.10 -2.52 -20.59
C VAL A 177 -16.87 -1.10 -20.07
N MET A 178 -15.86 -0.91 -19.21
CA MET A 178 -15.38 0.42 -18.81
C MET A 178 -13.85 0.42 -18.90
N PRO A 179 -13.28 0.76 -20.06
CA PRO A 179 -11.83 0.73 -20.26
C PRO A 179 -11.12 1.81 -19.44
N GLU A 180 -9.81 1.66 -19.30
CA GLU A 180 -8.94 2.70 -18.76
C GLU A 180 -8.96 3.96 -19.64
N THR A 181 -8.79 5.12 -19.00
CA THR A 181 -8.60 6.41 -19.65
C THR A 181 -7.15 6.89 -19.46
N TYR A 182 -6.80 8.01 -20.08
CA TYR A 182 -5.52 8.65 -19.77
C TYR A 182 -5.38 8.96 -18.27
N SER A 183 -6.43 9.52 -17.66
CA SER A 183 -6.41 9.92 -16.24
C SER A 183 -6.38 8.73 -15.30
N SER A 184 -7.03 7.60 -15.63
CA SER A 184 -6.96 6.41 -14.77
C SER A 184 -5.56 5.79 -14.77
N ASN A 185 -4.84 5.83 -15.89
CA ASN A 185 -3.44 5.40 -15.99
C ASN A 185 -2.42 6.46 -15.54
N ASN A 186 -2.84 7.71 -15.28
CA ASN A 186 -1.98 8.85 -14.93
C ASN A 186 -2.70 9.80 -13.96
N THR A 187 -2.99 9.32 -12.76
CA THR A 187 -3.95 9.95 -11.83
C THR A 187 -3.47 11.26 -11.22
N SER A 188 -2.16 11.48 -11.10
CA SER A 188 -1.56 12.61 -10.39
C SER A 188 -2.22 13.97 -10.68
N ARG A 189 -2.48 14.31 -11.96
CA ARG A 189 -3.09 15.60 -12.30
C ARG A 189 -4.55 15.68 -11.87
N MET A 190 -5.32 14.62 -12.09
CA MET A 190 -6.72 14.52 -11.70
C MET A 190 -6.86 14.59 -10.16
N SER A 191 -6.11 13.74 -9.45
CA SER A 191 -6.15 13.65 -7.99
C SER A 191 -5.73 14.97 -7.34
N ASN A 192 -4.70 15.65 -7.84
CA ASN A 192 -4.28 16.96 -7.33
C ASN A 192 -5.35 18.05 -7.48
N LEU A 193 -6.01 18.13 -8.64
CA LEU A 193 -7.06 19.13 -8.88
C LEU A 193 -8.31 18.84 -8.05
N LEU A 194 -8.71 17.58 -7.95
CA LEU A 194 -9.86 17.18 -7.14
C LEU A 194 -9.59 17.38 -5.64
N ASN A 195 -8.40 17.01 -5.17
CA ASN A 195 -7.98 17.22 -3.79
C ASN A 195 -7.94 18.71 -3.43
N LEU A 196 -7.41 19.58 -4.31
CA LEU A 196 -7.49 21.04 -4.13
C LEU A 196 -8.93 21.52 -3.95
N LYS A 197 -9.85 21.07 -4.82
CA LYS A 197 -11.25 21.47 -4.75
C LYS A 197 -11.97 20.92 -3.51
N LEU A 198 -11.65 19.70 -3.09
CA LEU A 198 -12.14 19.13 -1.84
C LEU A 198 -11.71 19.97 -0.64
N LYS A 199 -10.45 20.41 -0.55
CA LYS A 199 -10.01 21.29 0.54
C LYS A 199 -10.76 22.62 0.55
N GLU A 200 -11.02 23.22 -0.61
CA GLU A 200 -11.85 24.42 -0.73
C GLU A 200 -13.27 24.18 -0.18
N PHE A 201 -13.91 23.08 -0.57
CA PHE A 201 -15.21 22.66 -0.05
C PHE A 201 -15.18 22.38 1.46
N GLY A 202 -14.11 21.77 1.96
CA GLY A 202 -13.91 21.53 3.38
C GLY A 202 -13.86 22.83 4.19
N LEU A 203 -13.15 23.85 3.70
CA LEU A 203 -13.14 25.18 4.33
C LEU A 203 -14.52 25.82 4.32
N GLU A 204 -15.23 25.78 3.19
CA GLU A 204 -16.60 26.29 3.07
C GLU A 204 -17.55 25.62 4.09
N LEU A 205 -17.55 24.28 4.17
CA LEU A 205 -18.35 23.53 5.13
C LEU A 205 -18.02 23.90 6.58
N ARG A 206 -16.76 24.24 6.90
CA ARG A 206 -16.33 24.68 8.24
C ARG A 206 -16.76 26.11 8.57
N GLU A 207 -16.97 26.97 7.60
CA GLU A 207 -17.46 28.34 7.81
C GLU A 207 -19.00 28.44 7.88
N MET A 208 -19.72 27.52 7.24
CA MET A 208 -21.19 27.49 7.25
C MET A 208 -21.78 27.45 8.66
N LYS A 209 -23.01 27.91 8.86
CA LYS A 209 -23.70 27.72 10.14
C LYS A 209 -23.90 26.23 10.42
N ASN A 210 -23.87 25.83 11.70
CA ASN A 210 -24.12 24.45 12.11
C ASN A 210 -25.62 24.11 11.99
N ASP A 211 -26.08 23.95 10.74
CA ASP A 211 -27.43 23.59 10.35
C ASP A 211 -27.33 22.32 9.50
N ALA A 212 -27.68 21.17 10.10
CA ALA A 212 -27.51 19.86 9.49
C ALA A 212 -28.18 19.75 8.11
N LYS A 213 -29.36 20.36 7.91
CA LYS A 213 -30.07 20.29 6.63
C LYS A 213 -29.36 21.08 5.55
N LYS A 214 -28.82 22.25 5.89
CA LYS A 214 -28.07 23.09 4.93
C LYS A 214 -26.71 22.49 4.60
N LEU A 215 -26.02 21.93 5.60
CA LEU A 215 -24.75 21.24 5.40
C LEU A 215 -24.93 20.02 4.50
N GLU A 216 -25.96 19.21 4.74
CA GLU A 216 -26.26 18.04 3.89
C GLU A 216 -26.60 18.44 2.46
N ALA A 217 -27.49 19.42 2.27
CA ALA A 217 -27.84 19.92 0.94
C ALA A 217 -26.60 20.42 0.19
N ARG A 218 -25.72 21.16 0.88
CA ARG A 218 -24.49 21.67 0.27
C ARG A 218 -23.50 20.56 -0.06
N LYS A 219 -23.34 19.56 0.80
CA LYS A 219 -22.51 18.37 0.52
C LYS A 219 -23.01 17.64 -0.73
N VAL A 220 -24.32 17.50 -0.95
CA VAL A 220 -24.88 16.88 -2.17
C VAL A 220 -24.54 17.68 -3.43
N GLU A 221 -24.59 19.01 -3.38
CA GLU A 221 -24.13 19.86 -4.50
C GLU A 221 -22.63 19.68 -4.78
N MET A 222 -21.81 19.64 -3.74
CA MET A 222 -20.37 19.38 -3.85
C MET A 222 -20.08 18.00 -4.46
N LEU A 223 -20.79 16.96 -4.02
CA LEU A 223 -20.69 15.61 -4.59
C LEU A 223 -21.15 15.55 -6.04
N SER A 224 -22.15 16.35 -6.42
CA SER A 224 -22.59 16.47 -7.81
C SER A 224 -21.50 17.07 -8.72
N PHE A 225 -20.77 18.08 -8.23
CA PHE A 225 -19.58 18.60 -8.92
C PHE A 225 -18.50 17.52 -9.06
N ILE A 226 -18.25 16.76 -8.00
CA ILE A 226 -17.22 15.71 -7.95
C ILE A 226 -17.57 14.58 -8.91
N TYR A 227 -18.81 14.11 -8.93
CA TYR A 227 -19.29 13.11 -9.89
C TYR A 227 -19.04 13.58 -11.32
N ARG A 228 -19.45 14.80 -11.67
CA ARG A 228 -19.18 15.37 -12.99
C ARG A 228 -17.68 15.45 -13.29
N PHE A 229 -16.86 15.84 -12.32
CA PHE A 229 -15.40 15.90 -12.46
C PHE A 229 -14.81 14.52 -12.75
N LEU A 230 -15.25 13.48 -12.04
CA LEU A 230 -14.82 12.10 -12.26
C LEU A 230 -15.27 11.58 -13.62
N VAL A 231 -16.52 11.85 -14.05
CA VAL A 231 -17.02 11.45 -15.38
C VAL A 231 -16.15 12.04 -16.49
N LEU A 232 -15.74 13.30 -16.37
CA LEU A 232 -14.87 13.96 -17.36
C LEU A 232 -13.46 13.34 -17.46
N ASN A 233 -13.00 12.64 -16.43
CA ASN A 233 -11.66 12.06 -16.38
C ASN A 233 -11.66 10.54 -16.62
N LEU A 234 -12.65 9.83 -16.08
CA LEU A 234 -12.68 8.37 -15.97
C LEU A 234 -13.79 7.75 -16.84
N GLY A 235 -14.69 8.55 -17.41
CA GLY A 235 -15.88 8.08 -18.09
C GLY A 235 -17.05 7.87 -17.13
N GLU A 236 -18.26 7.78 -17.68
CA GLU A 236 -19.47 7.51 -16.89
C GLU A 236 -19.59 6.01 -16.61
N PRO A 237 -19.77 5.59 -15.34
CA PRO A 237 -19.93 4.19 -15.01
C PRO A 237 -21.17 3.58 -15.68
N PRO A 238 -21.03 2.44 -16.39
CA PRO A 238 -22.15 1.74 -17.01
C PRO A 238 -23.13 1.23 -15.96
N THR A 239 -24.42 1.36 -16.24
CA THR A 239 -25.53 0.84 -15.41
C THR A 239 -26.06 -0.49 -15.94
N GLU A 240 -25.94 -0.72 -17.24
CA GLU A 240 -26.23 -1.97 -17.94
C GLU A 240 -25.23 -2.20 -19.08
N PHE A 241 -24.96 -3.46 -19.40
CA PHE A 241 -24.08 -3.84 -20.50
C PHE A 241 -24.40 -5.25 -21.00
N GLU A 242 -24.11 -5.54 -22.26
CA GLU A 242 -24.12 -6.89 -22.81
C GLU A 242 -22.70 -7.43 -22.81
N TRP A 243 -22.51 -8.66 -22.31
CA TRP A 243 -21.20 -9.29 -22.27
C TRP A 243 -21.25 -10.72 -22.80
N THR A 244 -20.24 -11.07 -23.60
CA THR A 244 -20.03 -12.42 -24.10
C THR A 244 -18.86 -13.06 -23.36
N MET A 245 -19.13 -14.14 -22.64
CA MET A 245 -18.09 -14.95 -22.01
C MET A 245 -17.42 -15.83 -23.05
N TYR A 246 -16.09 -15.83 -23.09
CA TYR A 246 -15.29 -16.72 -23.93
C TYR A 246 -14.53 -17.73 -23.07
N ASP A 247 -14.46 -18.98 -23.52
CA ASP A 247 -13.64 -20.00 -22.87
C ASP A 247 -12.13 -19.79 -23.16
N ALA A 248 -11.29 -20.64 -22.57
CA ALA A 248 -9.84 -20.62 -22.76
C ALA A 248 -9.39 -20.85 -24.22
N ALA A 249 -10.25 -21.38 -25.09
CA ALA A 249 -9.99 -21.56 -26.51
C ALA A 249 -10.49 -20.37 -27.37
N GLY A 250 -11.06 -19.34 -26.75
CA GLY A 250 -11.62 -18.17 -27.42
C GLY A 250 -12.98 -18.43 -28.06
N LYS A 251 -13.70 -19.48 -27.66
CA LYS A 251 -15.05 -19.77 -28.15
C LYS A 251 -16.10 -19.08 -27.29
N PRO A 252 -17.14 -18.45 -27.87
CA PRO A 252 -18.21 -17.85 -27.10
C PRO A 252 -19.00 -18.94 -26.37
N VAL A 253 -19.20 -18.76 -25.06
CA VAL A 253 -19.94 -19.68 -24.18
C VAL A 253 -21.35 -19.15 -23.89
N SER A 254 -21.48 -17.85 -23.64
CA SER A 254 -22.77 -17.21 -23.36
C SER A 254 -22.72 -15.71 -23.59
N THR A 255 -23.79 -15.14 -24.14
CA THR A 255 -24.01 -13.70 -24.22
C THR A 255 -25.25 -13.34 -23.43
N LYS A 256 -25.13 -12.41 -22.49
CA LYS A 256 -26.24 -11.93 -21.65
C LYS A 256 -26.10 -10.44 -21.35
N LYS A 257 -27.21 -9.82 -20.98
CA LYS A 257 -27.23 -8.48 -20.40
C LYS A 257 -27.07 -8.53 -18.90
N TYR A 258 -26.27 -7.63 -18.36
CA TYR A 258 -25.95 -7.52 -16.95
C TYR A 258 -26.09 -6.07 -16.48
N THR A 259 -26.40 -5.92 -15.19
CA THR A 259 -25.96 -4.74 -14.43
C THR A 259 -24.63 -5.10 -13.76
N PRO A 260 -23.83 -4.12 -13.30
CA PRO A 260 -22.60 -4.40 -12.57
C PRO A 260 -22.81 -5.33 -11.36
N LYS A 261 -23.96 -5.21 -10.68
CA LYS A 261 -24.30 -6.03 -9.52
C LYS A 261 -24.70 -7.45 -9.92
N SER A 262 -25.51 -7.63 -10.97
CA SER A 262 -25.86 -8.99 -11.42
C SER A 262 -24.67 -9.74 -12.02
N PHE A 263 -23.72 -9.02 -12.64
CA PHE A 263 -22.46 -9.60 -13.09
C PHE A 263 -21.60 -10.08 -11.91
N TYR A 264 -21.47 -9.26 -10.88
CA TYR A 264 -20.80 -9.65 -9.64
C TYR A 264 -21.44 -10.89 -9.00
N ASP A 265 -22.78 -10.90 -8.86
CA ASP A 265 -23.51 -12.00 -8.23
C ASP A 265 -23.34 -13.32 -9.01
N GLU A 266 -23.35 -13.29 -10.35
CA GLU A 266 -23.20 -14.49 -11.19
C GLU A 266 -21.77 -15.05 -11.19
N TYR A 267 -20.75 -14.19 -11.31
CA TYR A 267 -19.38 -14.64 -11.55
C TYR A 267 -18.50 -14.71 -10.31
N VAL A 268 -18.78 -13.87 -9.30
CA VAL A 268 -18.05 -13.86 -8.03
C VAL A 268 -18.94 -14.39 -6.90
N GLY A 269 -20.08 -13.72 -6.64
CA GLY A 269 -21.13 -14.18 -5.72
C GLY A 269 -20.66 -14.46 -4.28
N LYS A 270 -19.51 -13.91 -3.88
CA LYS A 270 -18.86 -14.16 -2.59
C LYS A 270 -19.25 -13.06 -1.59
N ASP A 271 -19.36 -13.37 -0.31
CA ASP A 271 -19.45 -12.32 0.71
C ASP A 271 -18.04 -11.78 0.99
N LEU A 272 -17.62 -10.71 0.32
CA LEU A 272 -16.27 -10.16 0.49
C LEU A 272 -16.03 -9.56 1.88
N LYS A 273 -17.09 -9.10 2.56
CA LYS A 273 -16.97 -8.49 3.89
C LYS A 273 -16.88 -9.56 4.97
N GLY A 274 -17.64 -10.64 4.81
CA GLY A 274 -17.74 -11.72 5.79
C GLY A 274 -16.86 -12.93 5.54
N SER A 275 -16.29 -13.14 4.35
CA SER A 275 -15.53 -14.37 4.04
C SER A 275 -14.04 -14.28 4.35
N TYR A 276 -13.52 -13.10 4.65
CA TYR A 276 -12.07 -12.89 4.83
C TYR A 276 -11.72 -12.43 6.24
N VAL A 277 -10.48 -12.70 6.63
CA VAL A 277 -9.84 -12.15 7.83
C VAL A 277 -8.57 -11.43 7.40
N LEU A 278 -8.40 -10.22 7.95
CA LEU A 278 -7.27 -9.35 7.66
C LEU A 278 -6.23 -9.58 8.74
N PHE A 279 -5.03 -9.99 8.33
CA PHE A 279 -3.92 -10.22 9.24
C PHE A 279 -2.83 -9.20 9.01
N MET A 280 -2.14 -8.84 10.08
CA MET A 280 -0.90 -8.09 10.00
C MET A 280 0.18 -8.73 10.86
N ASN A 281 1.43 -8.54 10.45
CA ASN A 281 2.57 -8.74 11.33
C ASN A 281 3.14 -7.37 11.72
N ASP A 282 2.75 -6.91 12.90
CA ASP A 282 3.17 -5.65 13.47
C ASP A 282 3.83 -5.87 14.84
N PRO A 283 5.17 -5.97 14.89
CA PRO A 283 5.91 -6.20 16.14
C PRO A 283 5.94 -4.98 17.08
N THR A 284 5.37 -3.83 16.68
CA THR A 284 5.23 -2.67 17.57
C THR A 284 4.09 -2.83 18.58
N ARG A 285 3.24 -3.85 18.38
CA ARG A 285 2.02 -4.12 19.16
C ARG A 285 1.98 -5.56 19.65
N GLU A 286 1.09 -5.83 20.61
CA GLU A 286 0.89 -7.17 21.13
C GLU A 286 0.29 -8.08 20.05
N PHE A 287 0.83 -9.30 19.93
CA PHE A 287 0.26 -10.32 19.05
C PHE A 287 -1.00 -10.95 19.66
N TYR A 288 -1.79 -11.61 18.82
CA TYR A 288 -3.08 -12.24 19.17
C TYR A 288 -4.14 -11.26 19.71
N LYS A 289 -4.02 -9.99 19.30
CA LYS A 289 -4.99 -8.92 19.55
C LYS A 289 -5.60 -8.42 18.26
N VAL A 290 -6.78 -7.81 18.40
CA VAL A 290 -7.50 -7.18 17.29
C VAL A 290 -7.34 -5.66 17.40
N TYR A 291 -7.03 -5.03 16.28
CA TYR A 291 -6.87 -3.59 16.16
C TYR A 291 -7.80 -3.06 15.06
N GLU A 292 -8.21 -1.82 15.22
CA GLU A 292 -9.02 -1.09 14.24
C GLU A 292 -8.39 0.28 14.03
N ILE A 293 -8.22 0.73 12.78
CA ILE A 293 -7.64 2.03 12.50
C ILE A 293 -8.75 3.02 12.13
N GLU A 294 -8.88 4.08 12.93
CA GLU A 294 -9.89 5.12 12.70
C GLU A 294 -9.68 5.77 11.32
N TYR A 295 -10.76 5.93 10.53
CA TYR A 295 -10.75 6.49 9.17
C TYR A 295 -9.97 5.67 8.12
N ASP A 296 -9.43 4.51 8.44
CA ASP A 296 -8.85 3.58 7.46
C ASP A 296 -9.96 2.82 6.70
N ARG A 297 -10.73 3.58 5.93
CA ARG A 297 -11.91 3.15 5.18
C ARG A 297 -12.12 4.03 3.96
N HIS A 298 -12.92 3.55 3.03
CA HIS A 298 -13.14 4.22 1.75
C HIS A 298 -14.52 4.88 1.63
N GLN A 299 -15.50 4.37 2.40
CA GLN A 299 -16.87 4.87 2.43
C GLN A 299 -17.18 5.37 3.85
N TYR A 300 -18.01 6.40 3.98
CA TYR A 300 -18.38 6.92 5.29
C TYR A 300 -19.16 5.92 6.15
N ASP A 301 -20.04 5.14 5.53
CA ASP A 301 -20.79 4.03 6.11
C ASP A 301 -20.08 2.67 5.96
N GLY A 302 -18.84 2.68 5.46
CA GLY A 302 -17.98 1.51 5.31
C GLY A 302 -17.23 1.11 6.58
N ALA A 303 -16.54 -0.03 6.51
CA ALA A 303 -15.78 -0.57 7.63
C ALA A 303 -14.35 0.00 7.65
N ASN A 304 -13.87 0.33 8.85
CA ASN A 304 -12.44 0.56 9.08
C ASN A 304 -11.63 -0.73 8.82
N TRP A 305 -10.34 -0.57 8.58
CA TRP A 305 -9.39 -1.67 8.61
C TRP A 305 -9.33 -2.27 10.02
N VAL A 306 -9.95 -3.45 10.17
CA VAL A 306 -9.92 -4.27 11.39
C VAL A 306 -9.07 -5.50 11.12
N TYR A 307 -8.02 -5.69 11.90
CA TYR A 307 -7.06 -6.78 11.68
C TYR A 307 -6.69 -7.52 12.96
N VAL A 308 -6.32 -8.79 12.79
CA VAL A 308 -5.68 -9.59 13.84
C VAL A 308 -4.17 -9.46 13.68
N ASN A 309 -3.49 -8.98 14.72
CA ASN A 309 -2.03 -8.92 14.73
C ASN A 309 -1.46 -10.29 15.12
N LEU A 310 -0.59 -10.88 14.31
CA LEU A 310 -0.04 -12.22 14.54
C LEU A 310 1.46 -12.30 14.31
N PRO A 311 2.16 -13.25 14.97
CA PRO A 311 3.50 -13.63 14.58
C PRO A 311 3.50 -14.14 13.14
N ILE A 312 4.58 -13.86 12.42
CA ILE A 312 4.72 -14.16 10.99
C ILE A 312 4.53 -15.66 10.69
N GLU A 313 4.96 -16.53 11.59
CA GLU A 313 4.82 -17.99 11.47
C GLU A 313 3.36 -18.46 11.39
N GLU A 314 2.44 -17.83 12.12
CA GLU A 314 1.01 -18.16 12.02
C GLU A 314 0.45 -17.72 10.67
N ILE A 315 0.91 -16.57 10.18
CA ILE A 315 0.51 -16.05 8.87
C ILE A 315 1.01 -16.95 7.74
N LYS A 316 2.30 -17.36 7.77
CA LYS A 316 2.89 -18.27 6.78
C LYS A 316 2.12 -19.58 6.67
N LYS A 317 1.70 -20.18 7.79
CA LYS A 317 0.88 -21.42 7.80
C LYS A 317 -0.43 -21.26 7.02
N MET A 318 -1.16 -20.17 7.28
CA MET A 318 -2.41 -19.88 6.58
C MET A 318 -2.18 -19.58 5.09
N ALA A 319 -1.12 -18.85 4.77
CA ALA A 319 -0.74 -18.56 3.39
C ALA A 319 -0.40 -19.83 2.59
N ILE A 320 0.38 -20.74 3.18
CA ILE A 320 0.70 -22.05 2.59
C ILE A 320 -0.57 -22.87 2.34
N ALA A 321 -1.49 -22.90 3.30
CA ALA A 321 -2.76 -23.62 3.16
C ALA A 321 -3.60 -23.07 2.00
N SER A 322 -3.69 -21.74 1.86
CA SER A 322 -4.41 -21.10 0.75
C SER A 322 -3.78 -21.42 -0.61
N ILE A 323 -2.45 -21.33 -0.74
CA ILE A 323 -1.76 -21.61 -2.00
C ILE A 323 -1.87 -23.10 -2.38
N LYS A 324 -1.81 -24.02 -1.41
CA LYS A 324 -2.03 -25.47 -1.63
C LYS A 324 -3.41 -25.77 -2.22
N ASP A 325 -4.44 -25.02 -1.81
CA ASP A 325 -5.80 -25.13 -2.35
C ASP A 325 -5.99 -24.32 -3.65
N SER A 326 -4.90 -23.78 -4.21
CA SER A 326 -4.89 -22.95 -5.41
C SER A 326 -5.76 -21.68 -5.29
N THR A 327 -5.68 -21.00 -4.15
CA THR A 327 -6.33 -19.70 -3.89
C THR A 327 -5.26 -18.64 -3.63
N MET A 328 -5.27 -17.61 -4.47
CA MET A 328 -4.43 -16.41 -4.32
C MET A 328 -4.89 -15.56 -3.13
N MET A 329 -3.99 -14.73 -2.59
CA MET A 329 -4.31 -13.82 -1.50
C MET A 329 -3.86 -12.39 -1.80
N TYR A 330 -4.62 -11.43 -1.26
CA TYR A 330 -4.15 -10.06 -1.17
C TYR A 330 -3.02 -10.00 -0.15
N PHE A 331 -1.90 -9.41 -0.53
CA PHE A 331 -0.69 -9.28 0.27
C PHE A 331 -0.15 -7.85 0.12
N SER A 332 0.40 -7.28 1.19
CA SER A 332 1.09 -5.99 1.10
C SER A 332 2.40 -5.98 1.87
N CYS A 333 3.32 -5.17 1.39
CA CYS A 333 4.71 -5.14 1.83
C CYS A 333 5.36 -3.76 1.59
N ASP A 334 6.60 -3.60 2.07
CA ASP A 334 7.47 -2.49 1.69
C ASP A 334 8.33 -2.89 0.47
N VAL A 335 7.72 -2.85 -0.72
CA VAL A 335 8.33 -3.36 -1.96
C VAL A 335 9.60 -2.61 -2.36
N GLY A 336 9.82 -1.41 -1.81
CA GLY A 336 11.01 -0.61 -2.12
C GLY A 336 12.30 -1.12 -1.48
N LYS A 337 12.22 -2.04 -0.50
CA LYS A 337 13.38 -2.52 0.25
C LYS A 337 14.02 -3.70 -0.43
N PHE A 338 15.34 -3.59 -0.65
CA PHE A 338 16.17 -4.65 -1.22
C PHE A 338 15.59 -5.30 -2.49
N TYR A 339 15.03 -4.45 -3.34
CA TYR A 339 14.34 -4.84 -4.56
C TYR A 339 15.22 -4.65 -5.79
N ASN A 340 15.43 -5.73 -6.54
CA ASN A 340 15.94 -5.65 -7.91
C ASN A 340 14.79 -5.63 -8.91
N ARG A 341 14.53 -4.44 -9.47
CA ARG A 341 13.42 -4.21 -10.40
C ARG A 341 13.54 -4.96 -11.72
N GLU A 342 14.76 -5.12 -12.23
CA GLU A 342 15.00 -5.77 -13.52
C GLU A 342 14.69 -7.27 -13.47
N LYS A 343 15.21 -7.96 -12.44
CA LYS A 343 15.03 -9.40 -12.26
C LYS A 343 13.74 -9.76 -11.52
N GLY A 344 13.13 -8.81 -10.81
CA GLY A 344 11.94 -9.06 -10.00
C GLY A 344 12.27 -9.79 -8.70
N ILE A 345 13.36 -9.43 -8.04
CA ILE A 345 13.90 -10.15 -6.87
C ILE A 345 13.81 -9.29 -5.62
N LEU A 346 13.32 -9.87 -4.54
CA LEU A 346 13.22 -9.27 -3.22
C LEU A 346 14.00 -10.14 -2.22
N ASP A 347 15.20 -9.72 -1.85
CA ASP A 347 16.12 -10.47 -0.99
C ASP A 347 16.86 -9.49 -0.10
N VAL A 348 16.79 -9.65 1.23
CA VAL A 348 17.43 -8.75 2.21
C VAL A 348 18.94 -8.63 1.98
N ASN A 349 19.56 -9.64 1.34
CA ASN A 349 20.98 -9.68 1.06
C ASN A 349 21.35 -9.14 -0.34
N TYR A 350 20.38 -8.67 -1.13
CA TYR A 350 20.61 -8.28 -2.53
C TYR A 350 21.57 -7.09 -2.66
N TYR A 351 21.47 -6.12 -1.73
CA TYR A 351 22.35 -4.95 -1.70
C TYR A 351 23.15 -4.91 -0.40
N ASP A 352 24.47 -5.02 -0.52
CA ASP A 352 25.43 -4.88 0.58
C ASP A 352 25.86 -3.42 0.77
N TYR A 353 24.90 -2.59 1.19
CA TYR A 353 25.19 -1.19 1.54
C TYR A 353 26.10 -1.07 2.76
N GLY A 354 26.06 -2.06 3.65
CA GLY A 354 26.85 -2.06 4.89
C GLY A 354 28.34 -2.09 4.59
N SER A 355 28.80 -3.04 3.79
CA SER A 355 30.19 -3.11 3.35
C SER A 355 30.60 -1.88 2.53
N LEU A 356 29.70 -1.39 1.64
CA LEU A 356 29.99 -0.21 0.82
C LEU A 356 30.22 1.06 1.67
N MET A 357 29.49 1.21 2.77
CA MET A 357 29.56 2.38 3.65
C MET A 357 30.45 2.16 4.89
N GLY A 358 30.97 0.96 5.09
CA GLY A 358 31.78 0.60 6.26
C GLY A 358 31.01 0.64 7.57
N THR A 359 29.74 0.25 7.58
CA THR A 359 28.86 0.27 8.76
C THR A 359 27.80 -0.84 8.68
N GLU A 360 27.06 -1.05 9.77
CA GLU A 360 25.84 -1.86 9.76
C GLU A 360 24.60 -0.96 9.76
N PHE A 361 23.54 -1.40 9.09
CA PHE A 361 22.20 -0.78 9.09
C PHE A 361 21.21 -1.70 9.84
N GLY A 362 21.44 -1.90 11.14
CA GLY A 362 20.85 -3.02 11.91
C GLY A 362 19.52 -2.77 12.61
N MET A 363 18.66 -1.84 12.16
CA MET A 363 17.34 -1.67 12.78
C MET A 363 16.47 -2.91 12.55
N ASP A 364 15.84 -3.43 13.60
CA ASP A 364 14.85 -4.50 13.47
C ASP A 364 13.53 -3.99 12.86
N LYS A 365 12.61 -4.90 12.51
CA LYS A 365 11.31 -4.52 11.92
C LYS A 365 10.51 -3.57 12.80
N ARG A 366 10.54 -3.74 14.12
CA ARG A 366 9.82 -2.89 15.08
C ARG A 366 10.38 -1.47 15.07
N GLU A 367 11.70 -1.33 15.12
CA GLU A 367 12.41 -0.06 15.07
C GLU A 367 12.21 0.66 13.73
N ARG A 368 12.22 -0.09 12.61
CA ARG A 368 11.94 0.50 11.29
C ARG A 368 10.52 1.06 11.20
N ILE A 369 9.53 0.40 11.80
CA ILE A 369 8.15 0.91 11.86
C ILE A 369 8.07 2.17 12.74
N LEU A 370 8.62 2.12 13.95
CA LEU A 370 8.55 3.23 14.90
C LEU A 370 9.28 4.49 14.42
N THR A 371 10.34 4.33 13.63
CA THR A 371 11.11 5.44 13.06
C THR A 371 10.56 5.93 11.71
N GLY A 372 9.57 5.24 11.13
CA GLY A 372 9.05 5.53 9.79
C GLY A 372 9.98 5.10 8.65
N SER A 373 10.99 4.28 8.93
CA SER A 373 11.92 3.76 7.91
C SER A 373 11.33 2.64 7.05
N SER A 374 10.25 2.00 7.52
CA SER A 374 9.51 0.97 6.79
C SER A 374 8.03 0.94 7.15
N GLY A 375 7.19 0.59 6.18
CA GLY A 375 5.74 0.42 6.30
C GLY A 375 5.15 -0.18 5.02
N SER A 376 3.89 -0.61 5.06
CA SER A 376 3.20 -1.12 3.86
C SER A 376 3.16 -0.02 2.78
N SER A 377 3.82 -0.25 1.65
CA SER A 377 3.90 0.71 0.55
C SER A 377 3.20 0.24 -0.71
N HIS A 378 3.01 -1.08 -0.88
CA HIS A 378 2.45 -1.64 -2.12
C HIS A 378 1.77 -2.98 -1.86
N ALA A 379 0.59 -3.16 -2.48
CA ALA A 379 -0.15 -4.41 -2.49
C ALA A 379 0.12 -5.23 -3.76
N MET A 380 0.25 -6.54 -3.61
CA MET A 380 0.44 -7.52 -4.68
C MET A 380 -0.29 -8.83 -4.37
N THR A 381 -0.43 -9.71 -5.35
CA THR A 381 -1.20 -10.94 -5.19
C THR A 381 -0.29 -12.14 -4.88
N LEU A 382 -0.30 -12.62 -3.64
CA LEU A 382 0.49 -13.79 -3.23
C LEU A 382 -0.06 -15.06 -3.87
N MET A 383 0.79 -15.77 -4.61
CA MET A 383 0.35 -16.84 -5.52
C MET A 383 1.22 -18.09 -5.59
N ALA A 384 2.43 -18.08 -5.02
CA ALA A 384 3.25 -19.28 -4.99
C ALA A 384 4.09 -19.34 -3.73
N VAL A 385 4.40 -20.57 -3.32
CA VAL A 385 5.36 -20.88 -2.26
C VAL A 385 6.18 -22.08 -2.71
N ASP A 386 7.48 -22.01 -2.48
CA ASP A 386 8.37 -23.15 -2.63
C ASP A 386 8.74 -23.68 -1.25
N LEU A 387 8.41 -24.95 -0.99
CA LEU A 387 8.63 -25.61 0.29
C LEU A 387 9.85 -26.53 0.23
N ASP A 388 10.57 -26.64 1.35
CA ASP A 388 11.58 -27.69 1.54
C ASP A 388 10.92 -29.06 1.85
N GLU A 389 11.74 -30.10 2.03
CA GLU A 389 11.28 -31.46 2.34
C GLU A 389 10.53 -31.54 3.69
N ASN A 390 10.76 -30.59 4.60
CA ASN A 390 10.11 -30.50 5.91
C ASN A 390 8.82 -29.67 5.86
N GLY A 391 8.50 -29.06 4.72
CA GLY A 391 7.35 -28.18 4.54
C GLY A 391 7.58 -26.73 4.96
N ASN A 392 8.82 -26.31 5.19
CA ASN A 392 9.15 -24.91 5.49
C ASN A 392 9.27 -24.10 4.19
N PRO A 393 8.80 -22.84 4.17
CA PRO A 393 8.95 -21.96 3.02
C PRO A 393 10.40 -21.54 2.79
N LYS A 394 10.85 -21.62 1.54
CA LYS A 394 12.16 -21.11 1.09
C LYS A 394 12.03 -19.75 0.40
N LYS A 395 10.95 -19.57 -0.36
CA LYS A 395 10.66 -18.38 -1.16
C LYS A 395 9.19 -18.33 -1.55
N TRP A 396 8.75 -17.13 -1.91
CA TRP A 396 7.39 -16.82 -2.29
C TRP A 396 7.34 -16.09 -3.63
N MET A 397 6.20 -16.14 -4.30
CA MET A 397 5.95 -15.37 -5.52
C MET A 397 4.65 -14.59 -5.41
N VAL A 398 4.72 -13.34 -5.85
CA VAL A 398 3.55 -12.48 -6.03
C VAL A 398 3.35 -12.14 -7.51
N GLU A 399 2.10 -12.10 -7.95
CA GLU A 399 1.70 -11.42 -9.20
C GLU A 399 1.65 -9.92 -8.90
N ASN A 400 2.39 -9.13 -9.68
CA ASN A 400 2.41 -7.69 -9.56
C ASN A 400 1.49 -7.02 -10.61
N SER A 401 1.23 -5.73 -10.44
CA SER A 401 0.38 -4.91 -11.31
C SER A 401 1.18 -3.83 -12.05
N TRP A 402 2.40 -4.14 -12.51
CA TRP A 402 3.27 -3.25 -13.29
C TRP A 402 3.61 -3.85 -14.66
N GLY A 403 2.62 -4.51 -15.27
CA GLY A 403 2.80 -5.20 -16.54
C GLY A 403 3.85 -6.31 -16.42
N MET A 404 4.67 -6.47 -17.46
CA MET A 404 5.65 -7.57 -17.52
C MET A 404 6.92 -7.34 -16.69
N THR A 405 6.97 -6.29 -15.87
CA THR A 405 8.13 -5.94 -15.02
C THR A 405 8.54 -7.10 -14.11
N GLY A 406 9.84 -7.26 -13.87
CA GLY A 406 10.40 -8.35 -13.07
C GLY A 406 10.35 -9.69 -13.81
N TYR A 407 10.02 -10.77 -13.10
CA TYR A 407 9.93 -12.10 -13.71
C TYR A 407 8.56 -12.31 -14.36
N LYS A 408 8.41 -11.88 -15.62
CA LYS A 408 7.15 -12.04 -16.39
C LYS A 408 5.93 -11.46 -15.65
N GLY A 409 6.08 -10.26 -15.06
CA GLY A 409 5.06 -9.61 -14.24
C GLY A 409 4.94 -10.12 -12.80
N HIS A 410 5.91 -10.89 -12.33
CA HIS A 410 5.95 -11.44 -10.98
C HIS A 410 7.20 -10.99 -10.23
N LEU A 411 7.10 -10.93 -8.92
CA LEU A 411 8.25 -10.77 -8.03
C LEU A 411 8.46 -12.06 -7.22
N ILE A 412 9.73 -12.42 -7.03
CA ILE A 412 10.15 -13.57 -6.22
C ILE A 412 10.87 -13.03 -4.99
N MET A 413 10.40 -13.43 -3.82
CA MET A 413 10.94 -13.01 -2.54
C MET A 413 11.51 -14.19 -1.76
N THR A 414 12.64 -14.00 -1.09
CA THR A 414 13.14 -14.97 -0.11
C THR A 414 12.19 -15.02 1.10
N ASP A 415 12.21 -16.14 1.83
CA ASP A 415 11.42 -16.24 3.07
C ASP A 415 11.84 -15.21 4.12
N GLU A 416 13.14 -14.90 4.21
CA GLU A 416 13.68 -13.86 5.09
C GLU A 416 13.20 -12.46 4.70
N TRP A 417 13.10 -12.14 3.40
CA TRP A 417 12.53 -10.88 2.97
C TRP A 417 11.05 -10.77 3.32
N PHE A 418 10.31 -11.88 3.19
CA PHE A 418 8.91 -11.97 3.61
C PHE A 418 8.78 -11.64 5.11
N ASP A 419 9.67 -12.15 5.96
CA ASP A 419 9.66 -11.86 7.40
C ASP A 419 9.86 -10.37 7.70
N GLU A 420 10.84 -9.75 7.05
CA GLU A 420 11.25 -8.39 7.37
C GLU A 420 10.34 -7.31 6.78
N TYR A 421 9.71 -7.57 5.63
CA TYR A 421 9.04 -6.54 4.83
C TYR A 421 7.58 -6.85 4.43
N MET A 422 7.02 -8.02 4.76
CA MET A 422 5.57 -8.22 4.69
C MET A 422 4.86 -7.50 5.83
N PHE A 423 3.71 -6.87 5.55
CA PHE A 423 2.89 -6.21 6.55
C PHE A 423 1.50 -6.79 6.68
N ARG A 424 0.81 -7.05 5.56
CA ARG A 424 -0.60 -7.46 5.55
C ARG A 424 -0.82 -8.67 4.66
N VAL A 425 -1.73 -9.54 5.09
CA VAL A 425 -2.32 -10.57 4.22
C VAL A 425 -3.81 -10.68 4.50
N VAL A 426 -4.59 -10.97 3.46
CA VAL A 426 -6.03 -11.22 3.59
C VAL A 426 -6.30 -12.66 3.24
N VAL A 427 -6.86 -13.39 4.19
CA VAL A 427 -7.00 -14.84 4.12
C VAL A 427 -8.48 -15.20 4.17
N ASP A 428 -8.91 -16.10 3.29
CA ASP A 428 -10.26 -16.68 3.38
C ASP A 428 -10.42 -17.45 4.70
N LYS A 429 -11.53 -17.20 5.40
CA LYS A 429 -11.83 -17.79 6.71
C LYS A 429 -11.67 -19.31 6.74
N LYS A 430 -11.88 -20.01 5.61
CA LYS A 430 -11.72 -21.48 5.56
C LYS A 430 -10.29 -21.96 5.84
N TYR A 431 -9.28 -21.12 5.68
CA TYR A 431 -7.88 -21.45 5.98
C TYR A 431 -7.44 -20.99 7.38
N VAL A 432 -8.30 -20.28 8.10
CA VAL A 432 -7.97 -19.72 9.41
C VAL A 432 -8.32 -20.74 10.50
N PRO A 433 -7.36 -21.16 11.35
CA PRO A 433 -7.64 -22.02 12.49
C PRO A 433 -8.68 -21.43 13.44
N GLN A 434 -9.51 -22.29 14.05
CA GLN A 434 -10.60 -21.85 14.92
C GLN A 434 -10.12 -20.98 16.09
N ASN A 435 -8.99 -21.32 16.72
CA ASN A 435 -8.42 -20.52 17.82
C ASN A 435 -8.06 -19.08 17.39
N ILE A 436 -7.70 -18.87 16.12
CA ILE A 436 -7.44 -17.53 15.56
C ILE A 436 -8.76 -16.84 15.22
N LEU A 437 -9.73 -17.56 14.65
CA LEU A 437 -11.08 -17.01 14.38
C LEU A 437 -11.77 -16.50 15.65
N GLU A 438 -11.56 -17.18 16.79
CA GLU A 438 -12.09 -16.75 18.09
C GLU A 438 -11.55 -15.38 18.52
N LEU A 439 -10.36 -14.98 18.07
CA LEU A 439 -9.80 -13.65 18.38
C LEU A 439 -10.66 -12.51 17.79
N MET A 440 -11.36 -12.75 16.67
CA MET A 440 -12.25 -11.76 16.05
C MET A 440 -13.45 -11.36 16.93
N LYS A 441 -13.71 -12.11 18.02
CA LYS A 441 -14.74 -11.74 19.01
C LYS A 441 -14.24 -10.69 20.01
N GLN A 442 -12.94 -10.41 20.05
CA GLN A 442 -12.40 -9.35 20.90
C GLN A 442 -12.90 -7.98 20.42
N LYS A 443 -13.11 -7.06 21.36
CA LYS A 443 -13.31 -5.65 21.02
C LYS A 443 -11.98 -5.10 20.46
N PRO A 444 -11.94 -4.56 19.23
CA PRO A 444 -10.71 -4.01 18.68
C PRO A 444 -10.15 -2.86 19.52
N THR A 445 -8.83 -2.77 19.58
CA THR A 445 -8.14 -1.58 20.08
C THR A 445 -8.12 -0.54 18.97
N MET A 446 -8.82 0.57 19.18
CA MET A 446 -8.88 1.67 18.21
C MET A 446 -7.54 2.41 18.16
N LEU A 447 -6.97 2.50 16.96
CA LEU A 447 -5.78 3.23 16.61
C LEU A 447 -6.17 4.55 15.91
N PRO A 448 -5.38 5.61 16.07
CA PRO A 448 -5.68 6.90 15.46
C PRO A 448 -5.44 6.89 13.94
N PRO A 449 -6.00 7.86 13.20
CA PRO A 449 -5.81 7.94 11.74
C PRO A 449 -4.38 8.32 11.31
N TRP A 450 -3.50 8.69 12.24
CA TRP A 450 -2.08 8.97 11.95
C TRP A 450 -1.17 7.84 12.44
N ASP A 451 -1.70 6.65 12.63
CA ASP A 451 -0.91 5.48 12.98
C ASP A 451 0.14 5.20 11.88
N PRO A 452 1.40 4.87 12.20
CA PRO A 452 2.41 4.56 11.18
C PRO A 452 2.05 3.36 10.30
N MET A 453 1.13 2.50 10.75
CA MET A 453 0.58 1.40 9.94
C MET A 453 -0.50 1.85 8.96
N PHE A 454 -0.86 3.12 8.98
CA PHE A 454 -1.82 3.77 8.09
C PHE A 454 -1.15 4.93 7.35
N ALA A 455 -0.11 4.58 6.59
CA ALA A 455 0.43 5.45 5.55
C ALA A 455 -0.33 5.22 4.24
N SER A 456 -0.49 6.27 3.44
CA SER A 456 -0.99 6.12 2.07
C SER A 456 -0.03 5.26 1.27
N GLU A 457 -0.55 4.21 0.63
CA GLU A 457 0.16 3.49 -0.43
C GLU A 457 0.27 4.46 -1.63
N GLU A 458 1.49 4.78 -2.04
CA GLU A 458 1.78 5.76 -3.11
C GLU A 458 1.76 5.13 -4.51
#